data_AF-H2A0K3-F1
#
_entry.id   AF-H2A0K3-F1
#
_cell.length_a   1.000
_cell.length_b   1.000
_cell.length_c   1.000
_cell.angle_alpha   90.00
_cell.angle_beta   90.00
_cell.angle_gamma   90.00
#
_symmetry.space_group_name_H-M   'P 1'
#
loop_
_entity.id
_entity.type
_entity.pdbx_description
1 polymer ?
#
loop_
_entity_poly.entity_id
_entity_poly.type
_entity_poly.pdbx_seq_one_letter_code
_entity_poly.pdbx_strand_id
1 'polypeptide(L)'
;TSIVEKIERAELNTAGRKPTVLLRIADFIAAMNGIGSKDEMQALWNAEIGIMKGRAQTTIISYITKYRNAIREAFGDDHPMLKIATGDAAMYDEARRVKMEKIANKHGALITFENYRQVLKICADCLQSADPLMIGIGLIGMTGRRPYEVFTQAEFSPAPYGKGISKWSILFNGQAKTKQGEGTKFGVTYEIPVLARSATILSAYQRLRESGQGKLWLGMSIDDFSSETRLLLRDTVFNLFEDLWPKQELPKPYGLRHLYAEVAYHNFAPPHVTKNSYFAAILGHN
;
A
#
# COMPACT_ATOMS: atom_id res chain seq x y z
N THR A 1 -8.46 -6.72 -13.53
CA THR A 1 -8.75 -5.93 -14.74
C THR A 1 -7.54 -5.97 -15.63
N SER A 2 -7.70 -6.59 -16.79
CA SER A 2 -6.63 -6.79 -17.76
C SER A 2 -6.16 -5.46 -18.36
N ILE A 3 -5.01 -5.46 -19.04
CA ILE A 3 -4.50 -4.25 -19.71
C ILE A 3 -5.45 -3.75 -20.79
N VAL A 4 -6.10 -4.67 -21.52
CA VAL A 4 -7.04 -4.35 -22.60
C VAL A 4 -8.26 -3.61 -22.07
N GLU A 5 -8.90 -4.13 -21.02
CA GLU A 5 -10.06 -3.49 -20.36
C GLU A 5 -9.72 -2.07 -19.84
N LYS A 6 -8.47 -1.83 -19.43
CA LYS A 6 -8.02 -0.49 -19.00
C LYS A 6 -7.85 0.48 -20.17
N ILE A 7 -7.47 -0.02 -21.34
CA ILE A 7 -7.33 0.79 -22.56
C ILE A 7 -8.72 1.15 -23.09
N GLU A 8 -9.63 0.18 -23.21
CA GLU A 8 -11.00 0.40 -23.69
C GLU A 8 -11.74 1.44 -22.84
N ARG A 9 -11.66 1.33 -21.51
CA ARG A 9 -12.23 2.35 -20.60
C ARG A 9 -11.64 3.75 -20.84
N ALA A 10 -10.37 3.84 -21.21
CA ALA A 10 -9.69 5.11 -21.40
C ALA A 10 -10.02 5.81 -22.73
N GLU A 11 -10.62 5.11 -23.71
CA GLU A 11 -11.06 5.70 -24.98
C GLU A 11 -12.20 6.69 -24.77
N LEU A 12 -13.05 6.43 -23.78
CA LEU A 12 -14.22 7.24 -23.44
C LEU A 12 -13.91 8.35 -22.42
N ASN A 13 -12.65 8.55 -22.05
CA ASN A 13 -12.27 9.56 -21.07
C ASN A 13 -12.45 10.99 -21.61
N THR A 14 -13.15 11.82 -20.83
CA THR A 14 -13.35 13.24 -21.14
C THR A 14 -12.06 14.08 -21.05
N ALA A 15 -11.11 13.67 -20.20
CA ALA A 15 -9.83 14.35 -19.99
C ALA A 15 -8.75 13.38 -19.48
N GLY A 16 -7.49 13.81 -19.48
CA GLY A 16 -6.37 13.07 -18.88
C GLY A 16 -5.28 12.69 -19.88
N ARG A 17 -4.24 12.01 -19.38
CA ARG A 17 -3.12 11.55 -20.21
C ARG A 17 -3.54 10.34 -21.04
N LYS A 18 -3.09 10.28 -22.29
CA LYS A 18 -3.21 9.07 -23.11
C LYS A 18 -2.48 7.89 -22.44
N PRO A 19 -3.03 6.67 -22.47
CA PRO A 19 -2.50 5.51 -21.75
C PRO A 19 -1.29 4.88 -22.46
N THR A 20 -0.28 5.69 -22.82
CA THR A 20 0.84 5.28 -23.68
C THR A 20 1.60 4.05 -23.19
N VAL A 21 1.83 3.94 -21.89
CA VAL A 21 2.50 2.76 -21.31
C VAL A 21 1.64 1.50 -21.41
N LEU A 22 0.32 1.60 -21.25
CA LEU A 22 -0.57 0.45 -21.38
C LEU A 22 -0.65 0.00 -22.83
N LEU A 23 -0.75 0.95 -23.77
CA LEU A 23 -0.71 0.68 -25.22
C LEU A 23 0.58 -0.08 -25.59
N ARG A 24 1.74 0.39 -25.12
CA ARG A 24 3.01 -0.31 -25.36
C ARG A 24 3.03 -1.74 -24.84
N ILE A 25 2.47 -1.97 -23.64
CA ILE A 25 2.41 -3.33 -23.09
C ILE A 25 1.45 -4.19 -23.92
N ALA A 26 0.31 -3.65 -24.36
CA ALA A 26 -0.63 -4.37 -25.22
C ALA A 26 0.02 -4.76 -26.57
N ASP A 27 0.69 -3.81 -27.23
CA ASP A 27 1.42 -4.04 -28.48
C ASP A 27 2.53 -5.08 -28.30
N PHE A 28 3.25 -5.02 -27.18
CA PHE A 28 4.30 -5.97 -26.83
C PHE A 28 3.74 -7.39 -26.63
N ILE A 29 2.62 -7.54 -25.91
CA ILE A 29 1.97 -8.85 -25.72
C ILE A 29 1.43 -9.38 -27.05
N ALA A 30 0.87 -8.52 -27.90
CA ALA A 30 0.40 -8.90 -29.23
C ALA A 30 1.56 -9.41 -30.10
N ALA A 31 2.70 -8.71 -30.11
CA ALA A 31 3.89 -9.10 -30.85
C ALA A 31 4.48 -10.44 -30.39
N MET A 32 4.34 -10.79 -29.11
CA MET A 32 4.83 -12.07 -28.58
C MET A 32 4.12 -13.30 -29.16
N ASN A 33 2.86 -13.19 -29.60
CA ASN A 33 2.09 -14.33 -30.13
C ASN A 33 2.69 -14.95 -31.41
N GLY A 34 3.59 -14.24 -32.10
CA GLY A 34 4.23 -14.70 -33.34
C GLY A 34 5.70 -15.08 -33.20
N ILE A 35 6.28 -15.01 -31.99
CA ILE A 35 7.72 -15.19 -31.79
C ILE A 35 8.04 -16.63 -31.40
N GLY A 36 8.84 -17.30 -32.23
CA GLY A 36 9.29 -18.68 -31.99
C GLY A 36 10.69 -18.78 -31.40
N SER A 37 11.54 -17.75 -31.55
CA SER A 37 12.95 -17.80 -31.14
C SER A 37 13.27 -16.90 -29.95
N LYS A 38 14.30 -17.30 -29.19
CA LYS A 38 14.78 -16.54 -28.03
C LYS A 38 15.41 -15.20 -28.43
N ASP A 39 16.05 -15.12 -29.58
CA ASP A 39 16.73 -13.91 -30.06
C ASP A 39 15.71 -12.82 -30.46
N GLU A 40 14.60 -13.20 -31.08
CA GLU A 40 13.48 -12.30 -31.36
C GLU A 40 12.84 -11.77 -30.07
N MET A 41 12.64 -12.63 -29.06
CA MET A 41 12.18 -12.20 -27.73
C MET A 41 13.15 -11.18 -27.10
N GLN A 42 14.45 -11.45 -27.19
CA GLN A 42 15.48 -10.54 -26.67
C GLN A 42 15.48 -9.19 -27.40
N ALA A 43 15.35 -9.21 -28.73
CA ALA A 43 15.28 -7.99 -29.53
C ALA A 43 14.04 -7.15 -29.19
N LEU A 44 12.87 -7.80 -29.03
CA LEU A 44 11.63 -7.15 -28.61
C LEU A 44 11.78 -6.50 -27.24
N TRP A 45 12.38 -7.20 -26.26
CA TRP A 45 12.61 -6.63 -24.93
C TRP A 45 13.60 -5.46 -24.95
N ASN A 46 14.69 -5.58 -25.72
CA ASN A 46 15.69 -4.52 -25.85
C ASN A 46 15.08 -3.23 -26.42
N ALA A 47 14.13 -3.35 -27.36
CA ALA A 47 13.40 -2.20 -27.90
C ALA A 47 12.57 -1.50 -26.80
N GLU A 48 11.83 -2.25 -25.98
CA GLU A 48 11.07 -1.68 -24.86
C GLU A 48 11.97 -1.02 -23.80
N ILE A 49 13.11 -1.63 -23.45
CA ILE A 49 14.11 -1.04 -22.56
C ILE A 49 14.69 0.26 -23.15
N GLY A 50 14.97 0.28 -24.46
CA GLY A 50 15.46 1.46 -25.16
C GLY A 50 14.50 2.65 -25.05
N ILE A 51 13.19 2.41 -25.10
CA ILE A 51 12.14 3.43 -24.95
C ILE A 51 12.07 3.97 -23.53
N MET A 52 12.38 3.14 -22.53
CA MET A 52 12.40 3.54 -21.13
C MET A 52 13.67 4.31 -20.73
N LYS A 53 14.65 4.44 -21.64
CA LYS A 53 15.90 5.19 -21.40
C LYS A 53 15.60 6.65 -21.04
N GLY A 54 16.25 7.15 -19.99
CA GLY A 54 16.05 8.50 -19.47
C GLY A 54 14.93 8.65 -18.44
N ARG A 55 14.18 7.58 -18.13
CA ARG A 55 13.29 7.53 -16.96
C ARG A 55 14.11 7.26 -15.70
N ALA A 56 13.59 7.67 -14.54
CA ALA A 56 14.17 7.30 -13.25
C ALA A 56 14.19 5.77 -13.07
N GLN A 57 15.26 5.24 -12.46
CA GLN A 57 15.42 3.79 -12.26
C GLN A 57 14.22 3.15 -11.54
N THR A 58 13.65 3.80 -10.53
CA THR A 58 12.45 3.32 -9.81
C THR A 58 11.22 3.21 -10.71
N THR A 59 11.08 4.13 -11.67
CA THR A 59 10.03 4.09 -12.69
C THR A 59 10.24 2.91 -13.64
N ILE A 60 11.48 2.68 -14.09
CA ILE A 60 11.83 1.56 -14.97
C ILE A 60 11.52 0.22 -14.27
N ILE A 61 11.97 0.03 -13.02
CA ILE A 61 11.64 -1.17 -12.21
C ILE A 61 10.12 -1.38 -12.11
N SER A 62 9.36 -0.30 -11.90
CA SER A 62 7.90 -0.37 -11.81
C SER A 62 7.26 -0.75 -13.14
N TYR A 63 7.79 -0.27 -14.26
CA TYR A 63 7.31 -0.64 -15.60
C TYR A 63 7.65 -2.09 -15.92
N ILE A 64 8.88 -2.54 -15.66
CA ILE A 64 9.26 -3.95 -15.81
C ILE A 64 8.31 -4.86 -15.03
N THR A 65 7.93 -4.46 -13.81
CA THR A 65 6.94 -5.20 -13.02
C THR A 65 5.59 -5.30 -13.75
N LYS A 66 5.13 -4.23 -14.41
CA LYS A 66 3.89 -4.25 -15.21
C LYS A 66 4.00 -5.19 -16.42
N TYR A 67 5.09 -5.12 -17.19
CA TYR A 67 5.31 -6.04 -18.33
C TYR A 67 5.34 -7.50 -17.86
N ARG A 68 6.07 -7.81 -16.78
CA ARG A 68 6.15 -9.17 -16.24
C ARG A 68 4.80 -9.70 -15.75
N ASN A 69 3.97 -8.84 -15.15
CA ASN A 69 2.63 -9.25 -14.74
C ASN A 69 1.72 -9.49 -15.95
N ALA A 70 1.83 -8.66 -17.00
CA ALA A 70 1.11 -8.87 -18.25
C ALA A 70 1.51 -10.17 -18.96
N ILE A 71 2.81 -10.49 -18.98
CA ILE A 71 3.30 -11.77 -19.55
C ILE A 71 2.69 -12.95 -18.79
N ARG A 72 2.68 -12.90 -17.44
CA ARG A 72 2.05 -13.97 -16.63
C ARG A 72 0.56 -14.10 -16.90
N GLU A 73 -0.14 -12.98 -16.99
CA GLU A 73 -1.58 -12.96 -17.27
C GLU A 73 -1.90 -13.56 -18.64
N ALA A 74 -1.10 -13.26 -19.66
CA ALA A 74 -1.34 -13.73 -21.02
C ALA A 74 -0.83 -15.15 -21.30
N PHE A 75 0.31 -15.54 -20.73
CA PHE A 75 1.05 -16.76 -21.13
C PHE A 75 1.40 -17.70 -19.97
N GLY A 76 1.08 -17.35 -18.73
CA GLY A 76 1.42 -18.15 -17.54
C GLY A 76 2.84 -17.93 -16.99
N ASP A 77 3.15 -18.61 -15.88
CA ASP A 77 4.40 -18.42 -15.11
C ASP A 77 5.64 -19.10 -15.72
N ASP A 78 5.45 -20.03 -16.64
CA ASP A 78 6.53 -20.83 -17.25
C ASP A 78 7.05 -20.23 -18.57
N HIS A 79 6.49 -19.12 -19.03
CA HIS A 79 6.86 -18.54 -20.32
C HIS A 79 8.33 -18.05 -20.35
N PRO A 80 9.15 -18.44 -21.36
CA PRO A 80 10.59 -18.11 -21.42
C PRO A 80 10.91 -16.61 -21.35
N MET A 81 10.01 -15.77 -21.87
CA MET A 81 10.13 -14.31 -21.80
C MET A 81 10.24 -13.79 -20.36
N LEU A 82 9.76 -14.50 -19.34
CA LEU A 82 9.94 -14.11 -17.95
C LEU A 82 11.39 -14.19 -17.45
N LYS A 83 12.27 -14.89 -18.18
CA LYS A 83 13.72 -14.90 -17.91
C LYS A 83 14.46 -13.79 -18.67
N ILE A 84 13.84 -13.23 -19.71
CA ILE A 84 14.39 -12.17 -20.57
C ILE A 84 13.91 -10.79 -20.11
N ALA A 85 12.61 -10.64 -19.88
CA ALA A 85 11.94 -9.42 -19.45
C ALA A 85 12.20 -9.12 -17.96
N THR A 86 13.46 -8.81 -17.66
CA THR A 86 13.95 -8.42 -16.35
C THR A 86 14.83 -7.18 -16.47
N GLY A 87 14.96 -6.45 -15.36
CA GLY A 87 16.02 -5.47 -15.20
C GLY A 87 17.38 -6.17 -15.08
N ASP A 88 18.44 -5.42 -15.35
CA ASP A 88 19.81 -5.82 -15.02
C ASP A 88 20.00 -5.92 -13.51
N ALA A 89 20.88 -6.84 -13.08
CA ALA A 89 21.16 -7.07 -11.66
C ALA A 89 21.69 -5.79 -10.98
N ALA A 90 22.55 -5.04 -11.67
CA ALA A 90 23.15 -3.81 -11.15
C ALA A 90 22.11 -2.73 -10.80
N MET A 91 21.05 -2.56 -11.61
CA MET A 91 19.95 -1.66 -11.27
C MET A 91 19.23 -2.05 -9.97
N TYR A 92 19.01 -3.35 -9.73
CA TYR A 92 18.36 -3.79 -8.49
C TYR A 92 19.28 -3.64 -7.26
N ASP A 93 20.57 -3.87 -7.42
CA ASP A 93 21.56 -3.68 -6.36
C ASP A 93 21.73 -2.21 -6.00
N GLU A 94 21.78 -1.32 -6.99
CA GLU A 94 21.82 0.13 -6.74
C GLU A 94 20.53 0.63 -6.08
N ALA A 95 19.36 0.16 -6.54
CA ALA A 95 18.09 0.48 -5.88
C ALA A 95 18.06 0.02 -4.42
N ARG A 96 18.67 -1.13 -4.11
CA ARG A 96 18.83 -1.64 -2.74
C ARG A 96 19.79 -0.76 -1.94
N ARG A 97 20.94 -0.39 -2.50
CA ARG A 97 21.94 0.50 -1.87
C ARG A 97 21.32 1.83 -1.48
N VAL A 98 20.67 2.51 -2.43
CA VAL A 98 19.98 3.79 -2.20
C VAL A 98 18.87 3.67 -1.16
N LYS A 99 18.13 2.54 -1.15
CA LYS A 99 17.10 2.29 -0.13
C LYS A 99 17.72 2.17 1.27
N MET A 100 18.81 1.42 1.42
CA MET A 100 19.48 1.23 2.72
C MET A 100 20.11 2.54 3.21
N GLU A 101 20.75 3.30 2.32
CA GLU A 101 21.31 4.61 2.62
C GLU A 101 20.23 5.58 3.15
N LYS A 102 19.07 5.64 2.49
CA LYS A 102 17.93 6.46 2.98
C LYS A 102 17.43 6.02 4.34
N ILE A 103 17.43 4.72 4.65
CA ILE A 103 17.01 4.21 5.97
C ILE A 103 18.05 4.56 7.03
N ALA A 104 19.34 4.37 6.73
CA ALA A 104 20.44 4.72 7.63
C ALA A 104 20.42 6.21 7.98
N ASN A 105 20.27 7.08 6.98
CA ASN A 105 20.18 8.53 7.19
C ASN A 105 18.97 8.91 8.08
N LYS A 106 17.82 8.24 7.88
CA LYS A 106 16.64 8.46 8.72
C LYS A 106 16.82 7.97 10.15
N HIS A 107 17.52 6.86 10.35
CA HIS A 107 17.82 6.35 11.69
C HIS A 107 18.84 7.23 12.43
N GLY A 108 19.76 7.87 11.71
CA GLY A 108 20.72 8.82 12.28
C GLY A 108 20.15 10.21 12.59
N ALA A 109 18.98 10.55 12.04
CA ALA A 109 18.33 11.85 12.21
C ALA A 109 16.80 11.66 12.39
N LEU A 110 16.41 11.10 13.53
CA LEU A 110 15.00 10.91 13.86
C LEU A 110 14.27 12.27 13.96
N ILE A 111 13.05 12.32 13.43
CA ILE A 111 12.19 13.50 13.52
C ILE A 111 11.42 13.44 14.83
N THR A 112 11.57 14.47 15.66
CA THR A 112 10.74 14.64 16.87
C THR A 112 9.32 14.99 16.46
N PHE A 113 8.35 14.13 16.77
CA PHE A 113 6.94 14.38 16.49
C PHE A 113 6.29 15.07 17.69
N GLU A 114 6.53 16.37 17.85
CA GLU A 114 6.12 17.15 19.04
C GLU A 114 4.60 17.10 19.29
N ASN A 115 3.81 17.36 18.25
CA ASN A 115 2.35 17.49 18.34
C ASN A 115 1.60 16.16 18.10
N TYR A 116 2.26 15.01 18.30
CA TYR A 116 1.68 13.71 17.95
C TYR A 116 0.36 13.43 18.68
N ARG A 117 0.21 13.90 19.93
CA ARG A 117 -1.02 13.73 20.70
C ARG A 117 -2.21 14.46 20.07
N GLN A 118 -1.98 15.64 19.48
CA GLN A 118 -3.02 16.40 18.77
C GLN A 118 -3.39 15.70 17.46
N VAL A 119 -2.42 15.16 16.72
CA VAL A 119 -2.68 14.34 15.52
C VAL A 119 -3.52 13.10 15.88
N LEU A 120 -3.20 12.41 16.98
CA LEU A 120 -4.01 11.28 17.46
C LEU A 120 -5.40 11.71 17.90
N LYS A 121 -5.56 12.88 18.53
CA LYS A 121 -6.87 13.43 18.88
C LYS A 121 -7.73 13.68 17.64
N ILE A 122 -7.16 14.30 16.59
CA ILE A 122 -7.87 14.51 15.32
C ILE A 122 -8.24 13.17 14.68
N CYS A 123 -7.33 12.20 14.64
CA CYS A 123 -7.66 10.86 14.15
C CYS A 123 -8.81 10.21 14.94
N ALA A 124 -8.87 10.39 16.26
CA ALA A 124 -9.96 9.89 17.09
C ALA A 124 -11.29 10.61 16.81
N ASP A 125 -11.26 11.93 16.57
CA ASP A 125 -12.44 12.71 16.18
C ASP A 125 -12.96 12.30 14.80
N CYS A 126 -12.05 12.00 13.86
CA CYS A 126 -12.38 11.52 12.54
C CYS A 126 -13.18 10.20 12.57
N LEU A 127 -13.00 9.34 13.58
CA LEU A 127 -13.82 8.13 13.76
C LEU A 127 -15.30 8.42 13.99
N GLN A 128 -15.64 9.64 14.44
CA GLN A 128 -17.03 10.06 14.66
C GLN A 128 -17.65 10.74 13.44
N SER A 129 -16.85 11.16 12.46
CA SER A 129 -17.30 11.86 11.25
C SER A 129 -18.34 11.06 10.46
N ALA A 130 -19.32 11.75 9.87
CA ALA A 130 -20.26 11.13 8.93
C ALA A 130 -19.62 10.81 7.57
N ASP A 131 -18.53 11.50 7.21
CA ASP A 131 -17.79 11.26 5.97
C ASP A 131 -16.95 9.97 6.05
N PRO A 132 -17.23 8.97 5.19
CA PRO A 132 -16.46 7.72 5.15
C PRO A 132 -14.95 7.91 4.92
N LEU A 133 -14.53 8.95 4.18
CA LEU A 133 -13.11 9.24 3.97
C LEU A 133 -12.42 9.60 5.30
N MET A 134 -13.06 10.47 6.07
CA MET A 134 -12.59 10.89 7.39
C MET A 134 -12.53 9.70 8.35
N ILE A 135 -13.58 8.86 8.39
CA ILE A 135 -13.56 7.63 9.19
C ILE A 135 -12.34 6.78 8.82
N GLY A 136 -12.07 6.58 7.53
CA GLY A 136 -10.91 5.84 7.05
C GLY A 136 -9.57 6.45 7.50
N ILE A 137 -9.43 7.78 7.47
CA ILE A 137 -8.23 8.48 7.99
C ILE A 137 -8.06 8.21 9.50
N GLY A 138 -9.14 8.31 10.28
CA GLY A 138 -9.12 7.99 11.70
C GLY A 138 -8.71 6.55 11.97
N LEU A 139 -9.26 5.60 11.20
CA LEU A 139 -8.92 4.18 11.29
C LEU A 139 -7.45 3.92 10.95
N ILE A 140 -6.87 4.59 9.93
CA ILE A 140 -5.44 4.50 9.63
C ILE A 140 -4.61 4.92 10.84
N GLY A 141 -4.92 6.08 11.45
CA GLY A 141 -4.20 6.59 12.61
C GLY A 141 -4.31 5.70 13.86
N MET A 142 -5.47 5.08 14.07
CA MET A 142 -5.76 4.35 15.30
C MET A 142 -5.42 2.85 15.25
N THR A 143 -5.35 2.25 14.06
CA THR A 143 -5.04 0.82 13.85
C THR A 143 -3.70 0.58 13.12
N GLY A 144 -3.11 1.66 12.60
CA GLY A 144 -1.90 1.63 11.80
C GLY A 144 -2.04 0.87 10.49
N ARG A 145 -3.24 0.45 10.06
CA ARG A 145 -3.43 -0.28 8.81
C ARG A 145 -3.13 0.62 7.60
N ARG A 146 -2.71 0.00 6.48
CA ARG A 146 -2.43 0.74 5.24
C ARG A 146 -3.76 1.28 4.68
N PRO A 147 -3.75 2.42 3.96
CA PRO A 147 -4.98 2.95 3.36
C PRO A 147 -5.75 1.91 2.56
N TYR A 148 -5.07 1.18 1.66
CA TYR A 148 -5.70 0.11 0.88
C TYR A 148 -6.38 -0.94 1.77
N GLU A 149 -5.72 -1.39 2.85
CA GLU A 149 -6.32 -2.35 3.79
C GLU A 149 -7.59 -1.78 4.42
N VAL A 150 -7.50 -0.57 5.00
CA VAL A 150 -8.63 0.09 5.69
C VAL A 150 -9.82 0.27 4.76
N PHE A 151 -9.61 0.76 3.54
CA PHE A 151 -10.71 1.08 2.64
C PHE A 151 -11.27 -0.15 1.94
N THR A 152 -10.46 -1.15 1.57
CA THR A 152 -10.91 -2.17 0.61
C THR A 152 -11.07 -3.58 1.17
N GLN A 153 -10.35 -3.96 2.24
CA GLN A 153 -10.25 -5.40 2.57
C GLN A 153 -9.98 -5.74 4.04
N ALA A 154 -9.91 -4.76 4.94
CA ALA A 154 -9.73 -5.05 6.35
C ALA A 154 -10.88 -5.90 6.89
N GLU A 155 -10.62 -6.67 7.93
CA GLU A 155 -11.67 -7.29 8.74
C GLU A 155 -11.28 -7.06 10.19
N PHE A 156 -11.98 -6.15 10.86
CA PHE A 156 -11.78 -5.87 12.26
C PHE A 156 -12.82 -6.59 13.10
N SER A 157 -12.37 -7.36 14.10
CA SER A 157 -13.25 -8.04 15.04
C SER A 157 -12.74 -7.94 16.48
N PRO A 158 -13.61 -8.16 17.49
CA PRO A 158 -13.21 -8.07 18.89
C PRO A 158 -12.10 -9.07 19.25
N ALA A 159 -11.07 -8.61 19.94
CA ALA A 159 -10.06 -9.49 20.52
C ALA A 159 -10.51 -9.96 21.92
N PRO A 160 -10.43 -11.27 22.24
CA PRO A 160 -10.74 -11.76 23.57
C PRO A 160 -9.66 -11.35 24.58
N TYR A 161 -10.06 -11.11 25.83
CA TYR A 161 -9.14 -10.88 26.95
C TYR A 161 -9.68 -11.60 28.20
N GLY A 162 -9.13 -12.79 28.47
CA GLY A 162 -9.70 -13.72 29.44
C GLY A 162 -11.13 -14.09 29.05
N LYS A 163 -12.11 -13.72 29.89
CA LYS A 163 -13.55 -13.92 29.62
C LYS A 163 -14.23 -12.72 28.93
N GLY A 164 -13.52 -11.61 28.79
CA GLY A 164 -14.05 -10.36 28.23
C GLY A 164 -13.51 -10.04 26.84
N ILE A 165 -13.76 -8.80 26.42
CA ILE A 165 -13.20 -8.22 25.19
C ILE A 165 -12.08 -7.25 25.57
N SER A 166 -10.96 -7.31 24.86
CA SER A 166 -9.87 -6.37 25.04
C SER A 166 -10.30 -4.95 24.73
N LYS A 167 -9.93 -4.01 25.60
CA LYS A 167 -10.19 -2.58 25.43
C LYS A 167 -9.24 -1.92 24.44
N TRP A 168 -8.03 -2.45 24.30
CA TRP A 168 -6.89 -1.80 23.61
C TRP A 168 -6.28 -2.64 22.50
N SER A 169 -6.95 -3.72 22.11
CA SER A 169 -6.58 -4.51 20.94
C SER A 169 -7.83 -5.01 20.22
N ILE A 170 -7.66 -5.30 18.94
CA ILE A 170 -8.65 -5.92 18.05
C ILE A 170 -7.95 -7.00 17.22
N LEU A 171 -8.73 -7.88 16.62
CA LEU A 171 -8.26 -8.80 15.60
C LEU A 171 -8.33 -8.14 14.22
N PHE A 172 -7.34 -8.42 13.38
CA PHE A 172 -7.26 -7.93 12.01
C PHE A 172 -6.96 -9.07 11.04
N ASN A 173 -7.71 -9.12 9.94
CA ASN A 173 -7.40 -9.88 8.73
C ASN A 173 -7.38 -8.94 7.51
N GLY A 174 -6.78 -9.38 6.40
CA GLY A 174 -6.68 -8.62 5.15
C GLY A 174 -5.32 -7.94 4.95
N GLN A 175 -4.22 -8.53 5.43
CA GLN A 175 -2.88 -7.96 5.24
C GLN A 175 -2.52 -7.87 3.75
N ALA A 176 -2.18 -6.66 3.28
CA ALA A 176 -1.75 -6.43 1.91
C ALA A 176 -0.24 -6.68 1.73
N LYS A 177 0.18 -6.82 0.46
CA LYS A 177 1.59 -6.97 0.04
C LYS A 177 2.32 -8.22 0.57
N THR A 178 1.58 -9.25 0.95
CA THR A 178 2.13 -10.56 1.38
C THR A 178 2.63 -11.40 0.20
N LYS A 179 2.09 -11.17 -1.01
CA LYS A 179 2.33 -12.00 -2.20
C LYS A 179 2.05 -13.50 -1.96
N GLN A 180 1.19 -13.81 -0.98
CA GLN A 180 0.87 -15.18 -0.58
C GLN A 180 2.09 -16.04 -0.18
N GLY A 181 3.18 -15.40 0.24
CA GLY A 181 4.39 -16.11 0.64
C GLY A 181 4.21 -16.91 1.93
N GLU A 182 4.99 -17.99 2.06
CA GLU A 182 5.11 -18.75 3.30
C GLU A 182 5.60 -17.84 4.46
N GLY A 183 5.07 -18.06 5.66
CA GLY A 183 5.37 -17.24 6.84
C GLY A 183 4.78 -15.81 6.83
N THR A 184 4.07 -15.41 5.76
CA THR A 184 3.38 -14.12 5.71
C THR A 184 2.05 -14.16 6.48
N LYS A 185 1.42 -12.99 6.67
CA LYS A 185 0.05 -12.89 7.23
C LYS A 185 -1.04 -12.96 6.15
N PHE A 186 -0.83 -13.71 5.06
CA PHE A 186 -1.85 -13.88 4.02
C PHE A 186 -3.00 -14.76 4.55
N GLY A 187 -4.21 -14.20 4.63
CA GLY A 187 -5.39 -14.90 5.17
C GLY A 187 -5.34 -15.21 6.66
N VAL A 188 -4.35 -14.65 7.39
CA VAL A 188 -4.17 -14.90 8.83
C VAL A 188 -4.80 -13.75 9.61
N THR A 189 -5.75 -14.09 10.47
CA THR A 189 -6.25 -13.18 11.50
C THR A 189 -5.24 -13.11 12.64
N TYR A 190 -4.85 -11.90 13.03
CA TYR A 190 -3.94 -11.69 14.15
C TYR A 190 -4.31 -10.45 14.95
N GLU A 191 -3.92 -10.44 16.23
CA GLU A 191 -4.22 -9.34 17.15
C GLU A 191 -3.30 -8.14 16.90
N ILE A 192 -3.87 -6.93 16.92
CA ILE A 192 -3.16 -5.66 16.83
C ILE A 192 -3.60 -4.71 17.95
N PRO A 193 -2.68 -3.90 18.51
CA PRO A 193 -3.06 -2.85 19.45
C PRO A 193 -3.83 -1.73 18.74
N VAL A 194 -4.62 -0.97 19.49
CA VAL A 194 -5.33 0.21 19.00
C VAL A 194 -5.10 1.42 19.90
N LEU A 195 -5.07 2.60 19.31
CA LEU A 195 -4.79 3.86 20.02
C LEU A 195 -6.07 4.58 20.55
N ALA A 196 -7.23 3.95 20.36
CA ALA A 196 -8.51 4.32 20.96
C ALA A 196 -9.23 3.05 21.44
N ARG A 197 -10.33 3.19 22.21
CA ARG A 197 -11.07 2.02 22.71
C ARG A 197 -11.55 1.15 21.55
N SER A 198 -11.38 -0.16 21.66
CA SER A 198 -11.79 -1.15 20.65
C SER A 198 -13.25 -0.96 20.19
N ALA A 199 -14.18 -0.71 21.11
CA ALA A 199 -15.58 -0.44 20.79
C ALA A 199 -15.78 0.74 19.82
N THR A 200 -15.01 1.82 19.99
CA THR A 200 -15.06 3.00 19.12
C THR A 200 -14.55 2.67 17.72
N ILE A 201 -13.47 1.89 17.63
CA ILE A 201 -12.89 1.45 16.35
C ILE A 201 -13.85 0.56 15.59
N LEU A 202 -14.41 -0.44 16.26
CA LEU A 202 -15.33 -1.41 15.65
C LEU A 202 -16.62 -0.72 15.17
N SER A 203 -17.17 0.20 15.96
CA SER A 203 -18.36 0.99 15.56
C SER A 203 -18.08 1.91 14.36
N ALA A 204 -16.95 2.62 14.36
CA ALA A 204 -16.55 3.46 13.23
C ALA A 204 -16.32 2.63 11.96
N TYR A 205 -15.71 1.45 12.10
CA TYR A 205 -15.49 0.54 10.99
C TYR A 205 -16.78 -0.02 10.40
N GLN A 206 -17.75 -0.37 11.25
CA GLN A 206 -19.08 -0.80 10.81
C GLN A 206 -19.76 0.32 10.00
N ARG A 207 -19.75 1.55 10.50
CA ARG A 207 -20.29 2.73 9.78
C ARG A 207 -19.61 2.96 8.43
N LEU A 208 -18.28 2.80 8.37
CA LEU A 208 -17.54 2.86 7.11
C LEU A 208 -18.09 1.82 6.14
N ARG A 209 -18.18 0.55 6.54
CA ARG A 209 -18.61 -0.56 5.67
C ARG A 209 -20.06 -0.49 5.24
N GLU A 210 -20.94 0.04 6.09
CA GLU A 210 -22.37 0.17 5.78
C GLU A 210 -22.68 1.38 4.90
N SER A 211 -21.77 2.36 4.82
CA SER A 211 -21.93 3.55 3.97
C SER A 211 -21.93 3.21 2.46
N GLY A 212 -22.54 4.08 1.66
CA GLY A 212 -22.56 3.93 0.20
C GLY A 212 -21.16 3.84 -0.41
N GLN A 213 -20.27 4.77 -0.06
CA GLN A 213 -18.89 4.77 -0.55
C GLN A 213 -18.07 3.59 -0.01
N GLY A 214 -18.32 3.15 1.23
CA GLY A 214 -17.65 1.98 1.80
C GLY A 214 -17.99 0.67 1.09
N LYS A 215 -19.23 0.54 0.59
CA LYS A 215 -19.63 -0.58 -0.26
C LYS A 215 -18.96 -0.54 -1.63
N LEU A 216 -18.76 0.66 -2.20
CA LEU A 216 -17.99 0.82 -3.44
C LEU A 216 -16.52 0.43 -3.24
N TRP A 217 -15.90 0.86 -2.14
CA TRP A 217 -14.49 0.55 -1.86
C TRP A 217 -14.21 -0.91 -1.54
N LEU A 218 -15.16 -1.63 -0.94
CA LEU A 218 -14.97 -3.01 -0.52
C LEU A 218 -14.66 -3.91 -1.74
N GLY A 219 -13.53 -4.62 -1.68
CA GLY A 219 -13.08 -5.50 -2.77
C GLY A 219 -12.47 -4.79 -3.98
N MET A 220 -12.33 -3.46 -3.97
CA MET A 220 -11.66 -2.74 -5.07
C MET A 220 -10.23 -3.22 -5.28
N SER A 221 -9.83 -3.27 -6.55
CA SER A 221 -8.43 -3.46 -6.92
C SER A 221 -7.57 -2.27 -6.47
N ILE A 222 -6.27 -2.48 -6.29
CA ILE A 222 -5.34 -1.40 -5.92
C ILE A 222 -5.30 -0.28 -6.97
N ASP A 223 -5.51 -0.60 -8.24
CA ASP A 223 -5.51 0.38 -9.33
C ASP A 223 -6.78 1.23 -9.27
N ASP A 224 -7.95 0.62 -9.10
CA ASP A 224 -9.23 1.34 -9.02
C ASP A 224 -9.28 2.20 -7.74
N PHE A 225 -8.82 1.67 -6.59
CA PHE A 225 -8.67 2.47 -5.37
C PHE A 225 -7.71 3.66 -5.57
N SER A 226 -6.62 3.45 -6.31
CA SER A 226 -5.65 4.50 -6.58
C SER A 226 -6.20 5.61 -7.49
N SER A 227 -7.03 5.28 -8.47
CA SER A 227 -7.70 6.28 -9.31
C SER A 227 -8.83 7.00 -8.58
N GLU A 228 -9.60 6.27 -7.78
CA GLU A 228 -10.79 6.78 -7.11
C GLU A 228 -10.43 7.71 -5.93
N THR A 229 -9.51 7.28 -5.07
CA THR A 229 -9.40 7.86 -3.72
C THR A 229 -8.04 8.48 -3.41
N ARG A 230 -6.98 8.15 -4.15
CA ARG A 230 -5.60 8.51 -3.74
C ARG A 230 -5.35 10.02 -3.65
N LEU A 231 -5.81 10.79 -4.64
CA LEU A 231 -5.56 12.24 -4.67
C LEU A 231 -6.41 12.96 -3.63
N LEU A 232 -7.70 12.62 -3.54
CA LEU A 232 -8.58 13.14 -2.51
C LEU A 232 -8.04 12.85 -1.10
N LEU A 233 -7.68 11.59 -0.81
CA LEU A 233 -7.09 11.20 0.47
C LEU A 233 -5.79 11.96 0.77
N ARG A 234 -4.93 12.16 -0.22
CA ARG A 234 -3.68 12.92 -0.06
C ARG A 234 -3.99 14.35 0.38
N ASP A 235 -4.87 15.02 -0.33
CA ASP A 235 -5.13 16.45 -0.12
C ASP A 235 -5.91 16.67 1.19
N THR A 236 -6.85 15.78 1.52
CA THR A 236 -7.52 15.79 2.84
C THR A 236 -6.53 15.60 3.98
N VAL A 237 -5.60 14.63 3.89
CA VAL A 237 -4.58 14.42 4.93
C VAL A 237 -3.60 15.59 5.02
N PHE A 238 -3.26 16.21 3.90
CA PHE A 238 -2.44 17.41 3.88
C PHE A 238 -3.10 18.52 4.70
N ASN A 239 -4.35 18.86 4.38
CA ASN A 239 -5.08 19.93 5.03
C ASN A 239 -5.37 19.66 6.51
N LEU A 240 -5.64 18.40 6.88
CA LEU A 240 -5.99 18.04 8.26
C LEU A 240 -4.84 18.24 9.26
N PHE A 241 -3.60 18.11 8.81
CA PHE A 241 -2.44 18.08 9.70
C PHE A 241 -1.38 19.12 9.35
N GLU A 242 -1.66 20.05 8.44
CA GLU A 242 -0.71 21.03 7.91
C GLU A 242 0.09 21.73 9.03
N ASP A 243 -0.60 22.29 10.02
CA ASP A 243 0.03 23.06 11.11
C ASP A 243 0.59 22.20 12.26
N LEU A 244 0.27 20.91 12.27
CA LEU A 244 0.59 20.00 13.38
C LEU A 244 1.69 18.99 13.02
N TRP A 245 1.90 18.74 11.74
CA TRP A 245 2.90 17.79 11.28
C TRP A 245 4.32 18.35 11.46
N PRO A 246 5.34 17.50 11.72
CA PRO A 246 6.71 17.97 11.84
C PRO A 246 7.19 18.73 10.61
N LYS A 247 7.75 19.93 10.80
CA LYS A 247 8.17 20.84 9.72
C LYS A 247 9.19 20.24 8.74
N GLN A 248 9.89 19.17 9.14
CA GLN A 248 10.87 18.47 8.32
C GLN A 248 10.23 17.66 7.18
N GLU A 249 8.92 17.37 7.24
CA GLU A 249 8.21 16.64 6.20
C GLU A 249 6.76 17.08 6.04
N LEU A 250 6.15 16.74 4.90
CA LEU A 250 4.74 17.01 4.64
C LEU A 250 3.85 15.87 5.18
N PRO A 251 2.62 16.17 5.64
CA PRO A 251 1.67 15.16 6.07
C PRO A 251 1.36 14.17 4.94
N LYS A 252 1.43 12.88 5.24
CA LYS A 252 1.12 11.80 4.29
C LYS A 252 0.35 10.69 4.99
N PRO A 253 -0.61 10.02 4.31
CA PRO A 253 -1.39 8.95 4.94
C PRO A 253 -0.53 7.85 5.58
N TYR A 254 0.60 7.49 4.95
CA TYR A 254 1.50 6.46 5.49
C TYR A 254 2.32 6.92 6.69
N GLY A 255 2.45 8.24 6.91
CA GLY A 255 3.08 8.78 8.11
C GLY A 255 2.30 8.43 9.39
N LEU A 256 0.98 8.36 9.30
CA LEU A 256 0.12 7.91 10.41
C LEU A 256 0.45 6.47 10.84
N ARG A 257 0.78 5.58 9.90
CA ARG A 257 1.23 4.20 10.22
C ARG A 257 2.57 4.17 10.94
N HIS A 258 3.50 5.08 10.59
CA HIS A 258 4.77 5.18 11.31
C HIS A 258 4.56 5.68 12.74
N LEU A 259 3.76 6.74 12.90
CA LEU A 259 3.42 7.27 14.22
C LEU A 259 2.70 6.22 15.08
N TYR A 260 1.76 5.47 14.49
CA TYR A 260 1.08 4.37 15.16
C TYR A 260 2.08 3.37 15.75
N ALA A 261 3.06 2.92 14.96
CA ALA A 261 4.03 1.91 15.43
C ALA A 261 4.87 2.43 16.60
N GLU A 262 5.28 3.70 16.54
CA GLU A 262 6.06 4.36 17.58
C GLU A 262 5.26 4.47 18.90
N VAL A 263 4.02 4.96 18.81
CA VAL A 263 3.15 5.16 19.98
C VAL A 263 2.69 3.82 20.54
N ALA A 264 2.36 2.84 19.69
CA ALA A 264 1.97 1.50 20.14
C ALA A 264 3.13 0.80 20.86
N TYR A 265 4.37 0.97 20.38
CA TYR A 265 5.54 0.43 21.08
C TYR A 265 5.74 1.11 22.42
N HIS A 266 5.67 2.45 22.46
CA HIS A 266 5.84 3.20 23.70
C HIS A 266 4.83 2.82 24.80
N ASN A 267 3.58 2.50 24.44
CA ASN A 267 2.51 2.25 25.42
C ASN A 267 2.29 0.77 25.73
N PHE A 268 2.55 -0.14 24.79
CA PHE A 268 2.10 -1.53 24.91
C PHE A 268 3.21 -2.57 24.71
N ALA A 269 4.42 -2.18 24.30
CA ALA A 269 5.48 -3.16 24.10
C ALA A 269 5.86 -3.84 25.42
N PRO A 270 5.86 -5.18 25.47
CA PRO A 270 6.31 -5.88 26.66
C PRO A 270 7.83 -5.75 26.80
N PRO A 271 8.37 -5.81 28.05
CA PRO A 271 9.79 -5.55 28.32
C PRO A 271 10.73 -6.60 27.73
N HIS A 272 10.22 -7.77 27.34
CA HIS A 272 11.01 -8.88 26.79
C HIS A 272 11.07 -8.88 25.25
N VAL A 273 10.56 -7.85 24.58
CA VAL A 273 10.52 -7.76 23.11
C VAL A 273 11.26 -6.51 22.63
N THR A 274 12.09 -6.67 21.60
CA THR A 274 12.78 -5.54 20.97
C THR A 274 11.83 -4.69 20.11
N LYS A 275 12.16 -3.41 19.91
CA LYS A 275 11.40 -2.52 19.02
C LYS A 275 11.18 -3.10 17.62
N ASN A 276 12.22 -3.68 17.03
CA ASN A 276 12.14 -4.31 15.71
C ASN A 276 11.16 -5.49 15.68
N SER A 277 11.22 -6.36 16.69
CA SER A 277 10.33 -7.52 16.79
C SER A 277 8.88 -7.08 17.02
N TYR A 278 8.66 -6.11 17.92
CA TYR A 278 7.33 -5.55 18.16
C TYR A 278 6.74 -4.89 16.90
N PHE A 279 7.54 -4.08 16.18
CA PHE A 279 7.14 -3.46 14.93
C PHE A 279 6.77 -4.52 13.89
N ALA A 280 7.59 -5.56 13.73
CA ALA A 280 7.29 -6.65 12.80
C ALA A 280 5.97 -7.37 13.14
N ALA A 281 5.73 -7.65 14.43
CA ALA A 281 4.52 -8.28 14.91
C ALA A 281 3.26 -7.44 14.63
N ILE A 282 3.22 -6.20 15.08
CA ILE A 282 2.01 -5.36 14.94
C ILE A 282 1.77 -4.93 13.49
N LEU A 283 2.82 -4.82 12.65
CA LEU A 283 2.71 -4.42 11.25
C LEU A 283 2.46 -5.60 10.30
N GLY A 284 2.48 -6.84 10.79
CA GLY A 284 2.24 -8.05 10.00
C GLY A 284 3.33 -8.29 8.95
N HIS A 285 4.59 -8.10 9.33
CA HIS A 285 5.73 -8.46 8.50
C HIS A 285 6.01 -9.97 8.59
N ASN A 286 6.81 -10.45 7.65
CA ASN A 286 7.44 -11.77 7.73
C ASN A 286 8.61 -11.74 8.71
#